data_AF-A0A8T6Y2P7-F1
#
_entry.id   AF-A0A8T6Y2P7-F1
#
_cell.length_a   1.000
_cell.length_b   1.000
_cell.length_c   1.000
_cell.angle_alpha   90.00
_cell.angle_beta   90.00
_cell.angle_gamma   90.00
#
_symmetry.space_group_name_H-M   'P 1'
#
loop_
_entity.id
_entity.type
_entity.pdbx_description
1 polymer ?
#
loop_
_entity_poly.entity_id
_entity_poly.type
_entity_poly.pdbx_seq_one_letter_code
_entity_poly.pdbx_strand_id
1 'polypeptide(L)'
;MELRVDGWSVGARFSVCHYIPHHEKCGRLHGHTYAVSCVFRGDIAESGDMMVDFISVKRALRELCDELDHHVLVPTENPHSQVELTDDEVVVRTKGKRYVFPAEDVKLLPIRSTTAERLADWFTDRLLERLDLPPSVTHVDLGIEEGQGQGAWAHRDL
;
A
#
# COMPACT_ATOMS: atom_id res chain seq x y z
N MET A 1 -10.11 13.14 19.41
CA MET A 1 -9.82 11.73 19.74
C MET A 1 -8.89 11.12 18.69
N GLU A 2 -8.19 10.02 19.00
CA GLU A 2 -7.36 9.27 18.06
C GLU A 2 -7.69 7.77 18.14
N LEU A 3 -7.90 7.14 16.99
CA LEU A 3 -8.15 5.71 16.84
C LEU A 3 -7.01 5.09 16.04
N ARG A 4 -6.35 4.06 16.59
CA ARG A 4 -5.21 3.39 15.94
C ARG A 4 -5.52 1.94 15.62
N VAL A 5 -5.10 1.50 14.43
CA VAL A 5 -5.06 0.09 14.04
C VAL A 5 -3.63 -0.24 13.63
N ASP A 6 -3.02 -1.16 14.38
CA ASP A 6 -1.67 -1.65 14.11
C ASP A 6 -1.73 -2.87 13.18
N GLY A 7 -1.15 -2.74 11.99
CA GLY A 7 -1.21 -3.75 10.93
C GLY A 7 -0.59 -5.08 11.34
N TRP A 8 0.52 -5.04 12.10
CA TRP A 8 1.20 -6.23 12.62
C TRP A 8 0.28 -7.03 13.54
N SER A 9 -0.39 -6.37 14.48
CA SER A 9 -1.26 -6.99 15.47
C SER A 9 -2.56 -7.52 14.89
N VAL A 10 -3.11 -6.87 13.86
CA VAL A 10 -4.39 -7.29 13.25
C VAL A 10 -4.22 -8.16 12.02
N GLY A 11 -2.98 -8.43 11.60
CA GLY A 11 -2.69 -9.24 10.42
C GLY A 11 -3.04 -8.56 9.08
N ALA A 12 -3.07 -7.22 9.04
CA ALA A 12 -3.14 -6.46 7.79
C ALA A 12 -1.71 -6.37 7.21
N ARG A 13 -1.29 -7.44 6.53
CA ARG A 13 0.07 -7.64 6.03
C ARG A 13 0.04 -8.25 4.65
N PHE A 14 1.05 -7.96 3.86
CA PHE A 14 1.24 -8.54 2.52
C PHE A 14 2.72 -8.75 2.23
N SER A 15 3.08 -9.83 1.54
CA SER A 15 4.44 -10.17 1.16
C SER A 15 4.60 -10.09 -0.35
N VAL A 16 5.53 -9.27 -0.81
CA VAL A 16 5.70 -8.99 -2.24
C VAL A 16 7.16 -8.94 -2.65
N CYS A 17 7.40 -9.15 -3.92
CA CYS A 17 8.66 -8.80 -4.56
C CYS A 17 8.55 -7.42 -5.23
N HIS A 18 9.62 -6.62 -5.17
CA HIS A 18 9.67 -5.32 -5.83
C HIS A 18 11.13 -4.91 -6.15
N TYR A 19 11.28 -3.76 -6.79
CA TYR A 19 12.57 -3.12 -7.02
C TYR A 19 12.39 -1.60 -7.06
N ILE A 20 13.42 -0.86 -6.67
CA ILE A 20 13.45 0.61 -6.73
C ILE A 20 14.49 1.02 -7.79
N PRO A 21 14.05 1.42 -9.00
CA PRO A 21 14.97 1.89 -10.04
C PRO A 21 15.95 2.94 -9.50
N HIS A 22 17.20 2.91 -9.97
CA HIS A 22 18.29 3.83 -9.59
C HIS A 22 18.88 3.67 -8.18
N HIS A 23 18.31 2.83 -7.30
CA HIS A 23 18.92 2.53 -6.02
C HIS A 23 19.98 1.41 -6.17
N GLU A 24 21.13 1.53 -5.51
CA GLU A 24 22.25 0.57 -5.65
C GLU A 24 21.86 -0.85 -5.18
N LYS A 25 21.41 -0.96 -3.92
CA LYS A 25 20.95 -2.22 -3.34
C LYS A 25 19.50 -2.56 -3.73
N CYS A 26 18.55 -1.68 -3.39
CA CYS A 26 17.11 -1.88 -3.64
C CYS A 26 16.72 -1.85 -5.13
N GLY A 27 17.61 -1.50 -6.06
CA GLY A 27 17.38 -1.63 -7.50
C GLY A 27 17.52 -3.06 -8.02
N ARG A 28 17.93 -4.02 -7.17
CA ARG A 28 17.81 -5.45 -7.44
C ARG A 28 16.42 -5.92 -7.01
N LEU A 29 15.86 -6.89 -7.72
CA LEU A 29 14.64 -7.56 -7.29
C LEU A 29 14.87 -8.20 -5.92
N HIS A 30 13.99 -7.92 -4.98
CA HIS A 30 13.97 -8.46 -3.62
C HIS A 30 12.53 -8.40 -3.11
N GLY A 31 12.29 -8.80 -1.87
CA GLY A 31 10.95 -8.72 -1.29
C GLY A 31 10.97 -8.35 0.18
N HIS A 32 9.78 -7.99 0.67
CA HIS A 32 9.51 -7.69 2.07
C HIS A 32 8.14 -8.25 2.44
N THR A 33 7.96 -8.47 3.74
CA THR A 33 6.62 -8.58 4.33
C THR A 33 6.27 -7.22 4.92
N TYR A 34 5.30 -6.56 4.32
CA TYR A 34 4.80 -5.28 4.76
C TYR A 34 3.67 -5.43 5.78
N ALA A 35 3.50 -4.43 6.63
CA ALA A 35 2.29 -4.23 7.42
C ALA A 35 1.66 -2.86 7.12
N VAL A 36 0.33 -2.81 7.14
CA VAL A 36 -0.45 -1.60 6.90
C VAL A 36 -1.14 -1.17 8.19
N SER A 37 -0.70 -0.05 8.73
CA SER A 37 -1.21 0.54 9.97
C SER A 37 -1.97 1.81 9.63
N CYS A 38 -2.98 2.18 10.41
CA CYS A 38 -3.67 3.45 10.21
C CYS A 38 -4.06 4.13 11.52
N VAL A 39 -4.17 5.45 11.45
CA VAL A 39 -4.60 6.30 12.55
C VAL A 39 -5.66 7.25 12.02
N PHE A 40 -6.82 7.29 12.68
CA PHE A 40 -7.87 8.26 12.41
C PHE A 40 -7.89 9.28 13.54
N ARG A 41 -8.09 10.58 13.22
CA ARG A 41 -8.36 11.64 14.21
C ARG A 41 -9.66 12.36 13.92
N GLY A 42 -10.34 12.73 15.00
CA GLY A 42 -11.68 13.30 14.96
C GLY A 42 -12.42 13.14 16.27
N ASP A 43 -13.73 13.35 16.25
CA ASP A 43 -14.60 13.23 17.42
C ASP A 43 -15.52 12.02 17.34
N ILE A 44 -16.04 11.59 18.50
CA ILE A 44 -17.04 10.52 18.57
C ILE A 44 -18.27 10.95 17.78
N ALA A 45 -18.77 10.09 16.89
CA ALA A 45 -19.96 10.39 16.12
C ALA A 45 -21.21 10.34 17.01
N GLU A 46 -22.08 11.35 16.89
CA GLU A 46 -23.33 11.44 17.66
C GLU A 46 -24.29 10.27 17.39
N SER A 47 -24.20 9.66 16.20
CA SER A 47 -25.13 8.61 15.75
C SER A 47 -24.86 7.21 16.31
N GLY A 48 -23.78 7.01 17.08
CA GLY A 48 -23.42 5.65 17.53
C GLY A 48 -22.37 5.51 18.62
N ASP A 49 -21.98 6.60 19.30
CA ASP A 49 -20.96 6.63 20.37
C ASP A 49 -19.63 5.96 19.98
N MET A 50 -19.32 5.97 18.69
CA MET A 50 -18.08 5.48 18.10
C MET A 50 -17.54 6.52 17.12
N MET A 51 -16.22 6.65 17.05
CA MET A 51 -15.58 7.50 16.04
C MET A 51 -15.55 6.79 14.68
N VAL A 52 -15.04 5.56 14.63
CA VAL A 52 -15.05 4.67 13.44
C VAL A 52 -15.19 3.23 13.94
N ASP A 53 -15.91 2.40 13.18
CA ASP A 53 -15.99 0.96 13.47
C ASP A 53 -14.68 0.23 13.11
N PHE A 54 -14.04 -0.34 14.13
CA PHE A 54 -12.82 -1.15 13.97
C PHE A 54 -13.00 -2.37 13.06
N ILE A 55 -14.19 -2.97 13.01
CA ILE A 55 -14.44 -4.16 12.16
C ILE A 55 -14.32 -3.75 10.69
N SER A 56 -15.00 -2.67 10.31
CA SER A 56 -14.97 -2.12 8.96
C SER A 56 -13.55 -1.71 8.53
N VAL A 57 -12.80 -1.00 9.39
CA VAL A 57 -11.40 -0.62 9.12
C VAL A 57 -10.50 -1.85 8.93
N LYS A 58 -10.53 -2.81 9.87
CA LYS A 58 -9.69 -4.01 9.77
C LYS A 58 -10.00 -4.85 8.54
N ARG A 59 -11.27 -4.93 8.15
CA ARG A 59 -11.68 -5.65 6.93
C ARG A 59 -11.09 -4.96 5.70
N ALA A 60 -11.30 -3.66 5.54
CA ALA A 60 -10.81 -2.90 4.40
C ALA A 60 -9.28 -2.95 4.26
N LEU A 61 -8.54 -2.85 5.37
CA LEU A 61 -7.09 -2.98 5.37
C LEU A 61 -6.62 -4.37 4.90
N ARG A 62 -7.26 -5.44 5.37
CA ARG A 62 -6.89 -6.81 4.98
C ARG A 62 -7.21 -7.08 3.52
N GLU A 63 -8.39 -6.68 3.06
CA GLU A 63 -8.79 -6.81 1.64
C GLU A 63 -7.79 -6.09 0.72
N LEU A 64 -7.33 -4.89 1.10
CA LEU A 64 -6.29 -4.17 0.37
C LEU A 64 -4.93 -4.87 0.40
N CYS A 65 -4.56 -5.50 1.50
CA CYS A 65 -3.33 -6.30 1.59
C CYS A 65 -3.42 -7.53 0.66
N ASP A 66 -4.55 -8.24 0.71
CA ASP A 66 -4.81 -9.45 -0.08
C ASP A 66 -4.79 -9.17 -1.59
N GLU A 67 -5.14 -7.96 -2.03
CA GLU A 67 -5.03 -7.52 -3.43
C GLU A 67 -3.58 -7.56 -3.96
N LEU A 68 -2.59 -7.35 -3.09
CA LEU A 68 -1.17 -7.28 -3.44
C LEU A 68 -0.36 -8.51 -2.99
N ASP A 69 -0.83 -9.24 -1.98
CA ASP A 69 -0.09 -10.32 -1.35
C ASP A 69 0.35 -11.40 -2.35
N HIS A 70 1.58 -11.91 -2.20
CA HIS A 70 2.21 -12.91 -3.07
C HIS A 70 2.47 -12.49 -4.53
N HIS A 71 2.55 -11.18 -4.83
CA HIS A 71 2.84 -10.71 -6.19
C HIS A 71 4.18 -9.97 -6.31
N VAL A 72 4.60 -9.76 -7.56
CA VAL A 72 5.62 -8.77 -7.93
C VAL A 72 4.94 -7.42 -8.19
N LEU A 73 5.33 -6.39 -7.47
CA LEU A 73 4.83 -5.03 -7.70
C LEU A 73 5.65 -4.35 -8.80
N VAL A 74 4.95 -3.82 -9.81
CA VAL A 74 5.56 -3.10 -10.93
C VAL A 74 4.93 -1.71 -11.05
N PRO A 75 5.71 -0.62 -10.86
CA PRO A 75 5.21 0.74 -11.04
C PRO A 75 5.11 1.09 -12.53
N THR A 76 3.93 1.46 -13.00
CA THR A 76 3.70 1.78 -14.43
C THR A 76 3.99 3.23 -14.79
N GLU A 77 4.07 4.14 -13.82
CA GLU A 77 4.32 5.57 -14.06
C GLU A 77 5.78 5.97 -13.83
N ASN A 78 6.69 5.01 -13.68
CA ASN A 78 8.10 5.29 -13.51
C ASN A 78 8.70 5.84 -14.83
N PRO A 79 9.22 7.07 -14.88
CA PRO A 79 9.69 7.69 -16.13
C PRO A 79 10.96 7.04 -16.70
N HIS A 80 11.57 6.11 -15.96
CA HIS A 80 12.81 5.43 -16.34
C HIS A 80 12.61 3.92 -16.52
N SER A 81 11.37 3.46 -16.54
CA SER A 81 11.01 2.06 -16.78
C SER A 81 10.02 1.97 -17.92
N GLN A 82 10.16 0.95 -18.75
CA GLN A 82 9.18 0.59 -19.76
C GLN A 82 8.53 -0.72 -19.34
N VAL A 83 7.20 -0.75 -19.39
CA VAL A 83 6.40 -1.92 -19.01
C VAL A 83 5.53 -2.29 -20.20
N GLU A 84 5.67 -3.53 -20.66
CA GLU A 84 4.86 -4.13 -21.72
C GLU A 84 4.05 -5.27 -21.08
N LEU A 85 2.74 -5.28 -21.28
CA LEU A 85 1.84 -6.35 -20.83
C LEU A 85 1.31 -7.11 -22.05
N THR A 86 1.40 -8.43 -22.01
CA THR A 86 0.70 -9.35 -22.91
C THR A 86 -0.29 -10.18 -22.09
N ASP A 87 -1.02 -11.10 -22.75
CA ASP A 87 -1.95 -11.99 -22.04
C ASP A 87 -1.22 -12.92 -21.04
N ASP A 88 0.02 -13.28 -21.32
CA ASP A 88 0.79 -14.27 -20.55
C ASP A 88 1.92 -13.65 -19.71
N GLU A 89 2.46 -12.49 -20.11
CA GLU A 89 3.70 -11.95 -19.54
C GLU A 89 3.64 -10.45 -19.26
N VAL A 90 4.36 -10.03 -18.21
CA VAL A 90 4.78 -8.64 -18.03
C VAL A 90 6.27 -8.53 -18.25
N VAL A 91 6.65 -7.66 -19.17
CA VAL A 91 8.04 -7.40 -19.53
C VAL A 91 8.44 -6.01 -19.07
N VAL A 92 9.42 -5.93 -18.18
CA VAL A 92 9.94 -4.68 -17.62
C VAL A 92 11.35 -4.42 -18.12
N ARG A 93 11.61 -3.21 -18.65
CA ARG A 93 12.96 -2.71 -18.97
C ARG A 93 13.28 -1.51 -18.10
N THR A 94 14.35 -1.60 -17.33
CA THR A 94 14.82 -0.49 -16.48
C THR A 94 16.32 -0.63 -16.24
N LYS A 95 17.07 0.48 -16.34
CA LYS A 95 18.53 0.50 -16.08
C LYS A 95 19.34 -0.62 -16.72
N GLY A 96 19.05 -0.93 -17.99
CA GLY A 96 19.74 -2.00 -18.73
C GLY A 96 19.38 -3.43 -18.29
N LYS A 97 18.43 -3.59 -17.37
CA LYS A 97 17.86 -4.88 -16.98
C LYS A 97 16.60 -5.16 -17.79
N ARG A 98 16.34 -6.45 -18.01
CA ARG A 98 15.10 -6.98 -18.57
C ARG A 98 14.56 -8.02 -17.61
N TYR A 99 13.39 -7.76 -17.04
CA TYR A 99 12.63 -8.75 -16.28
C TYR A 99 11.45 -9.22 -17.12
N VAL A 100 11.11 -10.50 -16.99
CA VAL A 100 9.92 -11.12 -17.57
C VAL A 100 9.28 -11.95 -16.49
N PHE A 101 8.01 -11.70 -16.22
CA PHE A 101 7.21 -12.40 -15.23
C PHE A 101 5.94 -12.93 -15.89
N PRO A 102 5.37 -14.05 -15.43
CA PRO A 102 4.00 -14.40 -15.75
C PRO A 102 3.05 -13.25 -15.38
N ALA A 103 2.07 -12.95 -16.23
CA ALA A 103 1.13 -11.84 -16.00
C ALA A 103 0.35 -12.01 -14.69
N GLU A 104 0.02 -13.25 -14.33
CA GLU A 104 -0.71 -13.58 -13.09
C GLU A 104 0.08 -13.24 -11.82
N ASP A 105 1.41 -13.26 -11.87
CA ASP A 105 2.28 -13.00 -10.72
C ASP A 105 2.50 -11.50 -10.48
N VAL A 106 2.00 -10.62 -11.35
CA VAL A 106 2.32 -9.19 -11.32
C VAL A 106 1.12 -8.33 -10.95
N LYS A 107 1.36 -7.37 -10.04
CA LYS A 107 0.45 -6.24 -9.83
C LYS A 107 1.06 -4.98 -10.42
N LEU A 108 0.42 -4.50 -11.48
CA LEU A 108 0.72 -3.21 -12.09
C LEU A 108 0.08 -2.11 -11.24
N LEU A 109 0.90 -1.21 -10.71
CA LEU A 109 0.45 -0.10 -9.86
C LEU A 109 0.65 1.24 -10.59
N PRO A 110 -0.39 2.10 -10.67
CA PRO A 110 -0.31 3.43 -11.27
C PRO A 110 0.40 4.41 -10.33
N ILE A 111 1.68 4.11 -10.03
CA ILE A 111 2.55 4.90 -9.17
C ILE A 111 3.94 4.98 -9.79
N ARG A 112 4.71 5.98 -9.38
CA ARG A 112 6.06 6.23 -9.91
C ARG A 112 7.12 5.26 -9.39
N SER A 113 6.93 4.69 -8.21
CA SER A 113 7.87 3.77 -7.57
C SER A 113 7.16 2.96 -6.49
N THR A 114 7.63 1.76 -6.20
CA THR A 114 7.10 0.88 -5.15
C THR A 114 7.86 1.07 -3.83
N THR A 115 8.23 2.32 -3.49
CA THR A 115 8.83 2.63 -2.19
C THR A 115 7.74 2.65 -1.11
N ALA A 116 8.12 2.49 0.16
CA ALA A 116 7.17 2.59 1.29
C ALA A 116 6.36 3.90 1.26
N GLU A 117 6.96 5.04 0.90
CA GLU A 117 6.27 6.33 0.83
C GLU A 117 5.17 6.35 -0.24
N ARG A 118 5.47 5.84 -1.43
CA ARG A 118 4.51 5.81 -2.54
C ARG A 118 3.41 4.77 -2.34
N LEU A 119 3.75 3.65 -1.71
CA LEU A 119 2.77 2.67 -1.28
C LEU A 119 1.88 3.27 -0.18
N ALA A 120 2.41 4.04 0.77
CA ALA A 120 1.60 4.69 1.81
C ALA A 120 0.59 5.66 1.21
N ASP A 121 1.00 6.50 0.27
CA ASP A 121 0.06 7.38 -0.46
C ASP A 121 -1.04 6.57 -1.17
N TRP A 122 -0.64 5.56 -1.95
CA TRP A 122 -1.58 4.73 -2.71
C TRP A 122 -2.56 3.97 -1.80
N PHE A 123 -2.08 3.35 -0.73
CA PHE A 123 -2.93 2.65 0.23
C PHE A 123 -3.89 3.61 0.95
N THR A 124 -3.45 4.84 1.27
CA THR A 124 -4.33 5.83 1.91
C THR A 124 -5.51 6.15 1.02
N ASP A 125 -5.26 6.50 -0.24
CA ASP A 125 -6.32 6.87 -1.18
C ASP A 125 -7.28 5.69 -1.41
N ARG A 126 -6.74 4.48 -1.57
CA ARG A 126 -7.53 3.25 -1.76
C ARG A 126 -8.33 2.84 -0.52
N LEU A 127 -7.85 3.14 0.68
CA LEU A 127 -8.58 2.92 1.92
C LEU A 127 -9.76 3.89 2.04
N LEU A 128 -9.54 5.17 1.74
CA LEU A 128 -10.59 6.19 1.78
C LEU A 128 -11.72 5.90 0.79
N GLU A 129 -11.41 5.32 -0.37
CA GLU A 129 -12.42 4.86 -1.33
C GLU A 129 -13.29 3.69 -0.82
N ARG A 130 -12.84 2.96 0.20
CA ARG A 130 -13.53 1.77 0.76
C ARG A 130 -14.29 2.04 2.05
N LEU A 131 -14.01 3.16 2.70
CA LEU A 131 -14.57 3.49 4.00
C LEU A 131 -15.62 4.59 3.87
N ASP A 132 -16.78 4.36 4.48
CA ASP A 132 -17.76 5.40 4.75
C ASP A 132 -17.42 6.01 6.12
N LEU A 133 -16.64 7.10 6.10
CA LEU A 133 -16.18 7.76 7.32
C LEU A 133 -17.21 8.81 7.75
N PRO A 134 -17.57 8.87 9.04
CA PRO A 134 -18.45 9.93 9.52
C PRO A 134 -17.74 11.29 9.42
N PRO A 135 -18.49 12.40 9.21
CA PRO A 135 -17.91 13.75 9.09
C PRO A 135 -17.12 14.23 10.32
N SER A 136 -17.27 13.55 11.46
CA SER A 136 -16.50 13.84 12.66
C SER A 136 -15.05 13.37 12.57
N VAL A 137 -14.70 12.52 11.59
CA VAL A 137 -13.33 12.14 11.26
C VAL A 137 -12.75 13.18 10.32
N THR A 138 -11.66 13.81 10.73
CA THR A 138 -11.08 14.96 10.02
C THR A 138 -9.69 14.67 9.45
N HIS A 139 -9.01 13.63 9.94
CA HIS A 139 -7.68 13.28 9.48
C HIS A 139 -7.49 11.76 9.45
N VAL A 140 -6.69 11.31 8.47
CA VAL A 140 -6.22 9.93 8.36
C VAL A 140 -4.72 9.93 8.12
N ASP A 141 -4.00 9.16 8.92
CA ASP A 141 -2.65 8.71 8.59
C ASP A 141 -2.68 7.22 8.27
N LEU A 142 -1.97 6.81 7.22
CA LEU A 142 -1.72 5.40 6.96
C LEU A 142 -0.23 5.16 6.76
N GLY A 143 0.26 4.13 7.45
CA GLY A 143 1.64 3.70 7.46
C GLY A 143 1.84 2.40 6.69
N ILE A 144 2.91 2.36 5.89
CA ILE A 144 3.45 1.16 5.27
C ILE A 144 4.79 0.87 5.90
N GLU A 145 4.90 -0.25 6.60
CA GLU A 145 6.12 -0.69 7.26
C GLU A 145 6.74 -1.86 6.51
N GLU A 146 7.99 -1.74 6.05
CA GLU A 146 8.73 -2.82 5.36
C GLU A 146 9.23 -3.91 6.34
N GLY A 147 9.22 -3.56 7.63
CA GLY A 147 9.57 -4.39 8.77
C GLY A 147 9.18 -3.65 10.05
N GLN A 148 9.08 -4.35 11.17
CA GLN A 148 8.60 -3.76 12.42
C GLN A 148 9.43 -2.54 12.82
N GLY A 149 8.77 -1.37 12.90
CA GLY A 149 9.42 -0.11 13.29
C GLY A 149 10.16 0.63 12.17
N GLN A 150 10.09 0.16 10.92
CA GLN A 150 10.63 0.84 9.74
C GLN A 150 9.53 1.01 8.69
N GLY A 151 9.03 2.23 8.53
CA GLY A 151 7.98 2.52 7.56
C GLY A 151 7.84 3.98 7.21
N ALA A 152 6.97 4.26 6.25
CA ALA A 152 6.59 5.60 5.83
C ALA A 152 5.08 5.80 6.05
N TRP A 153 4.69 7.04 6.36
CA TRP A 153 3.30 7.39 6.63
C TRP A 153 2.84 8.48 5.67
N ALA A 154 1.65 8.30 5.10
CA ALA A 154 0.95 9.30 4.31
C ALA A 154 -0.20 9.88 5.12
N HIS A 155 -0.46 11.17 4.91
CA HIS A 155 -1.45 11.96 5.65
C HIS A 155 -2.51 12.51 4.69
N ARG A 156 -3.77 12.56 5.14
CA ARG A 156 -4.88 13.23 4.46
C ARG A 156 -5.75 13.99 5.47
N ASP A 157 -6.04 15.23 5.14
CA ASP A 157 -7.16 15.99 5.71
C ASP A 157 -8.44 15.63 4.96
N LEU A 158 -9.56 15.46 5.68
CA LEU A 158 -10.87 15.07 5.13
C LEU A 158 -11.88 16.22 5.11
#